data_AF-A0A7Y1U0F4-F1
#
_entry.id   AF-A0A7Y1U0F4-F1
#
_cell.length_a   1.000
_cell.length_b   1.000
_cell.length_c   1.000
_cell.angle_alpha   90.00
_cell.angle_beta   90.00
_cell.angle_gamma   90.00
#
_symmetry.space_group_name_H-M   'P 1'
#
loop_
_entity.id
_entity.type
_entity.pdbx_description
1 polymer ?
#
loop_
_entity_poly.entity_id
_entity_poly.type
_entity_poly.pdbx_seq_one_letter_code
_entity_poly.pdbx_strand_id
1 'polypeptide(L)'
;DDHGLQGTIVHNARSNMNNAVGYGTPARFSNPVALGTDGIGCDMLDEFRVSFVKAREGDVTTTPDLIWSWMENGWNLFPEARNDVVTWSYDDMDPWRLAYTTGVRPLRVEVDGEVLLDEGVPTRVDAQEIKAKAAEAAQRLFKKLEGV
;
A
#
# COMPACT_ATOMS: atom_id res chain seq x y z
N ASP A 1 -6.80 -12.76 20.48
CA ASP A 1 -7.44 -14.07 20.70
C ASP A 1 -7.36 -14.84 19.38
N ASP A 2 -7.42 -16.18 19.41
CA ASP A 2 -7.14 -17.01 18.23
C ASP A 2 -8.37 -17.24 17.32
N HIS A 3 -9.61 -17.06 17.84
CA HIS A 3 -10.91 -17.41 17.21
C HIS A 3 -10.97 -18.70 16.34
N GLY A 4 -9.95 -19.56 16.35
CA GLY A 4 -9.78 -20.69 15.43
C GLY A 4 -9.59 -20.32 13.95
N LEU A 5 -9.41 -19.04 13.61
CA LEU A 5 -9.34 -18.58 12.21
C LEU A 5 -7.91 -18.71 11.68
N GLN A 6 -7.74 -19.54 10.65
CA GLN A 6 -6.45 -19.70 9.98
C GLN A 6 -6.29 -18.69 8.84
N GLY A 7 -5.06 -18.24 8.60
CA GLY A 7 -4.71 -17.36 7.47
C GLY A 7 -4.06 -16.05 7.90
N THR A 8 -3.93 -15.14 6.93
CA THR A 8 -3.32 -13.82 7.09
C THR A 8 -4.40 -12.74 7.01
N ILE A 9 -4.39 -11.79 7.94
CA ILE A 9 -5.27 -10.63 7.91
C ILE A 9 -4.62 -9.56 7.06
N VAL A 10 -5.27 -9.11 5.99
CA VAL A 10 -4.80 -7.96 5.20
C VAL A 10 -5.50 -6.70 5.72
N HIS A 11 -4.74 -5.77 6.29
CA HIS A 11 -5.26 -4.52 6.83
C HIS A 11 -5.18 -3.40 5.79
N ASN A 12 -6.33 -2.79 5.52
CA ASN A 12 -6.46 -1.65 4.58
C ASN A 12 -6.98 -0.42 5.34
N ALA A 13 -6.10 0.25 6.10
CA ALA A 13 -6.50 1.27 7.07
C ALA A 13 -7.29 2.40 6.41
N ARG A 14 -6.78 2.95 5.30
CA ARG A 14 -7.40 4.07 4.60
C ARG A 14 -8.77 3.72 4.05
N SER A 15 -8.93 2.57 3.40
CA SER A 15 -10.23 2.12 2.89
C SER A 15 -11.23 1.91 4.01
N ASN A 16 -10.81 1.26 5.11
CA ASN A 16 -11.67 1.07 6.28
C ASN A 16 -12.13 2.40 6.87
N MET A 17 -11.24 3.39 6.98
CA MET A 17 -11.59 4.73 7.45
C MET A 17 -12.52 5.46 6.48
N ASN A 18 -12.24 5.41 5.18
CA ASN A 18 -13.05 6.04 4.14
C ASN A 18 -14.49 5.49 4.14
N ASN A 19 -14.66 4.19 4.37
CA ASN A 19 -15.96 3.52 4.39
C ASN A 19 -16.60 3.47 5.79
N ALA A 20 -16.06 4.18 6.77
CA ALA A 20 -16.54 4.19 8.15
C ALA A 20 -16.61 2.79 8.82
N VAL A 21 -15.77 1.85 8.39
CA VAL A 21 -15.59 0.53 9.03
C VAL A 21 -14.88 0.66 10.39
N GLY A 22 -14.04 1.70 10.54
CA GLY A 22 -13.26 1.96 11.74
C GLY A 22 -11.92 1.22 11.76
N TYR A 23 -11.26 1.20 12.93
CA TYR A 23 -9.98 0.50 13.11
C TYR A 23 -10.19 -0.85 13.80
N GLY A 24 -9.98 -1.92 13.05
CA GLY A 24 -10.21 -3.29 13.52
C GLY A 24 -9.18 -3.82 14.52
N THR A 25 -8.13 -3.06 14.84
CA THR A 25 -7.01 -3.45 15.72
C THR A 25 -6.44 -4.82 15.35
N PRO A 26 -5.93 -5.02 14.12
CA PRO A 26 -5.54 -6.34 13.63
C PRO A 26 -4.42 -6.99 14.45
N ALA A 27 -3.59 -6.21 15.14
CA ALA A 27 -2.58 -6.71 16.07
C ALA A 27 -3.12 -7.50 17.28
N ARG A 28 -4.44 -7.46 17.54
CA ARG A 28 -5.05 -8.24 18.64
C ARG A 28 -5.16 -9.74 18.36
N PHE A 29 -5.00 -10.15 17.10
CA PHE A 29 -5.12 -11.53 16.65
C PHE A 29 -3.74 -12.21 16.64
N SER A 30 -3.76 -13.54 16.76
CA SER A 30 -2.56 -14.39 16.55
C SER A 30 -2.14 -14.49 15.08
N ASN A 31 -3.05 -14.19 14.16
CA ASN A 31 -2.79 -14.26 12.72
C ASN A 31 -1.69 -13.29 12.30
N PRO A 32 -0.83 -13.66 11.32
CA PRO A 32 0.00 -12.69 10.63
C PRO A 32 -0.87 -11.58 10.02
N VAL A 33 -0.39 -10.35 10.12
CA VAL A 33 -1.04 -9.18 9.52
C VAL A 33 -0.21 -8.72 8.33
N ALA A 34 -0.83 -8.58 7.17
CA ALA A 34 -0.25 -7.95 5.98
C ALA A 34 -0.90 -6.59 5.75
N LEU A 35 -0.23 -5.71 5.00
CA LEU A 35 -0.73 -4.38 4.64
C LEU A 35 -1.29 -4.38 3.21
N GLY A 36 -2.37 -3.63 2.97
CA GLY A 36 -2.92 -3.44 1.62
C GLY A 36 -3.63 -2.09 1.46
N THR A 37 -3.85 -1.68 0.22
CA THR A 37 -4.47 -0.39 -0.11
C THR A 37 -5.96 -0.48 -0.43
N ASP A 38 -6.47 -1.69 -0.66
CA ASP A 38 -7.84 -1.94 -1.17
C ASP A 38 -8.18 -1.12 -2.44
N GLY A 39 -7.16 -0.81 -3.24
CA GLY A 39 -7.28 -0.03 -4.47
C GLY A 39 -7.34 1.49 -4.29
N ILE A 40 -7.26 2.01 -3.05
CA ILE A 40 -7.21 3.46 -2.82
C ILE A 40 -5.75 3.95 -2.91
N GLY A 41 -5.46 4.75 -3.93
CA GLY A 41 -4.15 5.39 -4.13
C GLY A 41 -3.03 4.47 -4.61
N CYS A 42 -3.08 3.17 -4.27
CA CYS A 42 -2.08 2.17 -4.65
C CYS A 42 -0.63 2.51 -4.23
N ASP A 43 -0.45 3.34 -3.20
CA ASP A 43 0.85 3.74 -2.64
C ASP A 43 1.07 3.03 -1.29
N MET A 44 1.95 2.03 -1.27
CA MET A 44 2.22 1.24 -0.07
C MET A 44 2.95 2.03 1.03
N LEU A 45 3.81 3.00 0.67
CA LEU A 45 4.48 3.82 1.67
C LEU A 45 3.50 4.81 2.31
N ASP A 46 2.57 5.37 1.53
CA ASP A 46 1.54 6.23 2.08
C ASP A 46 0.52 5.45 2.92
N GLU A 47 0.19 4.21 2.51
CA GLU A 47 -0.66 3.33 3.31
C GLU A 47 0.00 2.88 4.62
N PHE A 48 1.32 2.66 4.61
CA PHE A 48 2.11 2.46 5.82
C PHE A 48 1.98 3.66 6.78
N ARG A 49 2.13 4.88 6.28
CA ARG A 49 2.00 6.11 7.10
C ARG A 49 0.59 6.25 7.69
N VAL A 50 -0.45 6.07 6.89
CA VAL A 50 -1.84 6.16 7.35
C VAL A 50 -2.16 5.07 8.37
N SER A 51 -1.73 3.85 8.12
CA SER A 51 -1.90 2.73 9.07
C SER A 51 -1.18 2.99 10.39
N PHE A 52 0.04 3.55 10.35
CA PHE A 52 0.78 3.95 11.54
C PHE A 52 0.07 5.01 12.35
N VAL A 53 -0.32 6.14 11.75
CA VAL A 53 -0.98 7.19 12.52
C VAL A 53 -2.33 6.73 13.07
N LYS A 54 -3.06 5.88 12.33
CA LYS A 54 -4.35 5.35 12.81
C LYS A 54 -4.19 4.38 13.96
N ALA A 55 -3.21 3.48 13.89
CA ALA A 55 -2.90 2.57 14.99
C ALA A 55 -2.42 3.34 16.23
N ARG A 56 -1.54 4.34 16.03
CA ARG A 56 -1.00 5.18 17.10
C ARG A 56 -2.03 6.08 17.76
N GLU A 57 -3.05 6.52 17.03
CA GLU A 57 -4.21 7.23 17.60
C GLU A 57 -4.93 6.39 18.66
N GLY A 58 -5.07 5.08 18.42
CA GLY A 58 -5.69 4.14 19.36
C GLY A 58 -4.75 3.69 20.48
N ASP A 59 -3.44 3.65 20.23
CA ASP A 59 -2.41 3.26 21.20
C ASP A 59 -1.08 3.98 20.92
N VAL A 60 -0.74 4.95 21.78
CA VAL A 60 0.48 5.77 21.67
C VAL A 60 1.79 4.96 21.76
N THR A 61 1.73 3.72 22.22
CA THR A 61 2.90 2.82 22.27
C THR A 61 3.18 2.16 20.92
N THR A 62 2.24 2.21 19.97
CA THR A 62 2.44 1.70 18.61
C THR A 62 3.60 2.42 17.91
N THR A 63 4.58 1.66 17.43
CA THR A 63 5.74 2.17 16.69
C THR A 63 5.58 1.96 15.18
N PRO A 64 6.34 2.70 14.35
CA PRO A 64 6.45 2.44 12.92
C PRO A 64 6.87 1.00 12.59
N ASP A 65 7.73 0.38 13.41
CA ASP A 65 8.21 -0.99 13.20
C ASP A 65 7.07 -2.02 13.12
N LEU A 66 6.03 -1.86 13.95
CA LEU A 66 4.89 -2.78 13.93
C LEU A 66 4.21 -2.76 12.56
N ILE A 67 3.93 -1.58 12.02
CA ILE A 67 3.22 -1.46 10.74
C ILE A 67 4.14 -1.81 9.57
N TRP A 68 5.43 -1.52 9.69
CA TRP A 68 6.42 -1.94 8.71
C TRP A 68 6.48 -3.47 8.59
N SER A 69 6.43 -4.18 9.71
CA SER A 69 6.36 -5.65 9.71
C SER A 69 5.13 -6.18 8.95
N TRP A 70 4.03 -5.43 8.89
CA TRP A 70 2.87 -5.80 8.09
C TRP A 70 3.11 -5.65 6.59
N MET A 71 3.92 -4.67 6.19
CA MET A 71 4.36 -4.54 4.81
C MET A 71 5.27 -5.71 4.43
N GLU A 72 6.22 -6.07 5.29
CA GLU A 72 7.16 -7.19 5.07
C GLU A 72 6.45 -8.55 5.03
N ASN A 73 5.38 -8.72 5.82
CA ASN A 73 4.54 -9.92 5.76
C ASN A 73 3.88 -10.12 4.39
N GLY A 74 3.80 -9.08 3.55
CA GLY A 74 3.40 -9.21 2.14
C GLY A 74 4.25 -10.21 1.36
N TRP A 75 5.55 -10.32 1.66
CA TRP A 75 6.41 -11.32 1.03
C TRP A 75 6.10 -12.76 1.45
N ASN A 76 5.35 -13.00 2.53
CA ASN A 76 4.87 -14.35 2.84
C ASN A 76 3.72 -14.76 1.92
N LEU A 77 3.01 -13.79 1.32
CA LEU A 77 1.96 -14.02 0.33
C LEU A 77 2.53 -14.08 -1.09
N PHE A 78 3.53 -13.24 -1.38
CA PHE A 78 4.20 -13.14 -2.69
C PHE A 78 5.73 -13.28 -2.51
N PRO A 79 6.23 -14.52 -2.31
CA PRO A 79 7.63 -14.75 -2.00
C PRO A 79 8.60 -14.37 -3.12
N GLU A 80 8.17 -14.42 -4.37
CA GLU A 80 8.92 -14.03 -5.56
C GLU A 80 9.38 -12.56 -5.50
N ALA A 81 8.57 -11.68 -4.91
CA ALA A 81 8.86 -10.24 -4.80
C ALA A 81 10.05 -9.92 -3.89
N ARG A 82 10.64 -10.91 -3.21
CA ARG A 82 11.91 -10.74 -2.49
C ARG A 82 13.11 -10.58 -3.42
N ASN A 83 12.99 -11.04 -4.67
CA ASN A 83 14.05 -10.91 -5.66
C ASN A 83 13.98 -9.57 -6.43
N ASP A 84 12.90 -8.82 -6.24
CA ASP A 84 12.68 -7.53 -6.90
C ASP A 84 13.56 -6.46 -6.26
N VAL A 85 14.08 -5.55 -7.09
CA VAL A 85 14.93 -4.46 -6.64
C VAL A 85 14.23 -3.13 -6.93
N VAL A 86 14.04 -2.34 -5.87
CA VAL A 86 13.50 -0.98 -5.99
C VAL A 86 14.55 0.03 -5.55
N THR A 87 14.89 0.94 -6.46
CA THR A 87 15.66 2.15 -6.13
C THR A 87 14.68 3.27 -5.81
N TRP A 88 14.79 3.85 -4.62
CA TRP A 88 13.90 4.88 -4.12
C TRP A 88 14.49 6.29 -4.27
N SER A 89 13.63 7.31 -4.24
CA SER A 89 14.06 8.72 -4.24
C SER A 89 14.59 9.21 -2.89
N TYR A 90 14.79 8.28 -1.95
CA TYR A 90 15.25 8.53 -0.58
C TYR A 90 16.11 7.35 -0.15
N ASP A 91 17.28 7.62 0.40
CA ASP A 91 18.29 6.57 0.67
C ASP A 91 17.95 5.75 1.92
N ASP A 92 17.36 6.39 2.92
CA ASP A 92 17.12 5.78 4.22
C ASP A 92 15.73 5.13 4.29
N MET A 93 15.62 3.88 3.81
CA MET A 93 14.40 3.07 3.90
C MET A 93 14.15 2.51 5.31
N ASP A 94 14.26 3.38 6.32
CA ASP A 94 14.03 3.09 7.73
C ASP A 94 12.57 3.43 8.14
N PRO A 95 11.86 2.56 8.87
CA PRO A 95 10.45 2.78 9.22
C PRO A 95 10.20 4.09 9.99
N TRP A 96 11.11 4.46 10.91
CA TRP A 96 10.96 5.67 11.71
C TRP A 96 11.11 6.94 10.88
N ARG A 97 12.05 6.95 9.92
CA ARG A 97 12.18 8.06 8.98
C ARG A 97 11.01 8.12 8.00
N LEU A 98 10.62 6.99 7.43
CA LEU A 98 9.56 6.91 6.44
C LEU A 98 8.18 7.26 7.02
N ALA A 99 7.95 7.02 8.32
CA ALA A 99 6.72 7.41 9.00
C ALA A 99 6.45 8.93 8.93
N TYR A 100 7.50 9.75 8.79
CA TYR A 100 7.41 11.21 8.80
C TYR A 100 7.96 11.88 7.53
N THR A 101 8.56 11.12 6.61
CA THR A 101 9.08 11.63 5.33
C THR A 101 8.11 11.28 4.21
N THR A 102 7.38 12.27 3.70
CA THR A 102 6.38 12.09 2.63
C THR A 102 6.99 12.27 1.23
N GLY A 103 6.28 11.83 0.18
CA GLY A 103 6.70 12.03 -1.21
C GLY A 103 7.85 11.15 -1.70
N VAL A 104 8.31 10.20 -0.86
CA VAL A 104 9.24 9.14 -1.26
C VAL A 104 8.57 8.29 -2.34
N ARG A 105 9.25 8.13 -3.48
CA ARG A 105 8.73 7.40 -4.64
C ARG A 105 9.79 6.48 -5.24
N PRO A 106 9.40 5.41 -5.96
CA PRO A 106 10.36 4.61 -6.70
C PRO A 106 10.91 5.42 -7.89
N LEU A 107 12.22 5.32 -8.10
CA LEU A 107 12.91 5.84 -9.29
C LEU A 107 13.16 4.72 -10.29
N ARG A 108 13.49 3.51 -9.81
CA ARG A 108 13.71 2.33 -10.65
C ARG A 108 13.12 1.10 -9.99
N VAL A 109 12.50 0.23 -10.79
CA VAL A 109 11.97 -1.07 -10.35
C VAL A 109 12.46 -2.13 -11.33
N GLU A 110 13.11 -3.16 -10.81
CA GLU A 110 13.60 -4.31 -11.56
C GLU A 110 12.99 -5.60 -10.99
N VAL A 111 12.40 -6.42 -11.86
CA VAL A 111 11.72 -7.68 -11.53
C VAL A 111 12.22 -8.74 -12.49
N ASP A 112 12.77 -9.86 -11.98
CA ASP A 112 13.35 -10.94 -12.79
C ASP A 112 14.36 -10.47 -13.86
N GLY A 113 15.12 -9.41 -13.56
CA GLY A 113 16.09 -8.80 -14.48
C GLY A 113 15.48 -7.88 -15.56
N GLU A 114 14.15 -7.67 -15.55
CA GLU A 114 13.45 -6.72 -16.41
C GLU A 114 13.23 -5.39 -15.66
N VAL A 115 13.59 -4.28 -16.29
CA VAL A 115 13.34 -2.93 -15.75
C VAL A 115 11.92 -2.51 -16.08
N LEU A 116 11.05 -2.42 -15.07
CA LEU A 116 9.64 -2.06 -15.22
C LEU A 116 9.36 -0.56 -15.01
N LEU A 117 10.23 0.12 -14.27
CA LEU A 117 10.21 1.55 -14.02
C LEU A 117 11.63 2.09 -14.14
N ASP A 118 11.83 3.19 -14.86
CA ASP A 118 13.12 3.87 -14.99
C ASP A 118 12.95 5.38 -14.92
N GLU A 119 13.78 6.06 -14.12
CA GLU A 119 13.63 7.47 -13.75
C GLU A 119 12.20 7.90 -13.34
N GLY A 120 11.45 6.97 -12.71
CA GLY A 120 10.06 7.18 -12.30
C GLY A 120 9.03 7.06 -13.44
N VAL A 121 9.45 6.57 -14.62
CA VAL A 121 8.60 6.38 -15.80
C VAL A 121 8.41 4.87 -16.07
N PRO A 122 7.18 4.38 -16.24
CA PRO A 122 6.93 2.97 -16.59
C PRO A 122 7.50 2.63 -17.97
N THR A 123 8.12 1.46 -18.11
CA THR A 123 8.75 1.04 -19.38
C THR A 123 7.81 0.24 -20.29
N ARG A 124 6.79 -0.41 -19.71
CA ARG A 124 5.90 -1.34 -20.41
C ARG A 124 4.56 -0.75 -20.81
N VAL A 125 4.26 0.48 -20.40
CA VAL A 125 2.97 1.12 -20.65
C VAL A 125 3.14 2.59 -21.01
N ASP A 126 2.26 3.08 -21.88
CA ASP A 126 2.12 4.51 -22.13
C ASP A 126 1.24 5.14 -21.02
N ALA A 127 1.89 5.88 -20.13
CA ALA A 127 1.21 6.54 -19.02
C ALA A 127 0.20 7.61 -19.47
N GLN A 128 0.41 8.26 -20.62
CA GLN A 128 -0.53 9.24 -21.16
C GLN A 128 -1.75 8.55 -21.76
N GLU A 129 -1.55 7.45 -22.48
CA GLU A 129 -2.64 6.64 -23.00
C GLU A 129 -3.52 6.10 -21.86
N ILE A 130 -2.91 5.56 -20.80
CA ILE A 130 -3.65 5.06 -19.62
C ILE A 130 -4.50 6.18 -19.01
N LYS A 131 -3.92 7.38 -18.82
CA LYS A 131 -4.66 8.53 -18.26
C LYS A 131 -5.81 8.96 -19.15
N ALA A 132 -5.62 9.00 -20.47
CA ALA A 132 -6.67 9.33 -21.42
C ALA A 132 -7.83 8.32 -21.34
N LYS A 133 -7.51 7.02 -21.38
CA LYS A 133 -8.50 5.93 -21.26
C LYS A 133 -9.24 5.96 -19.93
N ALA A 134 -8.54 6.25 -18.83
CA ALA A 134 -9.15 6.39 -17.51
C ALA A 134 -10.13 7.58 -17.44
N ALA A 135 -9.75 8.73 -18.03
CA ALA A 135 -10.62 9.90 -18.09
C ALA A 135 -11.89 9.64 -18.91
N GLU A 136 -11.78 8.97 -20.05
CA GLU A 136 -12.95 8.56 -20.84
C GLU A 136 -13.85 7.58 -20.09
N ALA A 137 -13.26 6.61 -19.37
CA ALA A 137 -14.00 5.66 -18.57
C ALA A 137 -14.78 6.35 -17.43
N ALA A 138 -14.14 7.31 -16.76
CA ALA A 138 -14.79 8.12 -15.72
C ALA A 138 -15.97 8.92 -16.29
N GLN A 139 -15.81 9.57 -17.45
CA GLN A 139 -16.91 10.28 -18.10
C GLN A 139 -18.08 9.36 -18.45
N ARG A 140 -17.81 8.15 -18.99
CA ARG A 140 -18.85 7.17 -19.28
C ARG A 140 -19.57 6.69 -18.01
N LEU A 141 -18.83 6.51 -16.92
CA LEU A 141 -19.40 6.13 -15.63
C LEU A 141 -20.32 7.23 -15.09
N PHE A 142 -19.88 8.49 -15.10
CA PHE A 142 -20.67 9.61 -14.60
C PHE A 142 -21.95 9.83 -15.40
N LYS A 143 -21.89 9.76 -16.74
CA LYS A 143 -23.09 9.81 -17.58
C LYS A 143 -24.13 8.76 -17.16
N LYS A 144 -23.69 7.51 -16.98
CA LYS A 144 -24.57 6.43 -16.51
C LYS A 144 -25.16 6.68 -15.13
N LEU A 145 -24.38 7.24 -14.19
CA LEU A 145 -24.84 7.56 -12.84
C LEU A 145 -25.83 8.74 -12.83
N GLU A 146 -25.66 9.69 -13.74
CA GLU A 146 -26.56 10.83 -13.96
C GLU A 146 -27.81 10.44 -14.76
N GLY A 147 -27.86 9.23 -15.32
CA GLY A 147 -28.97 8.74 -16.14
C GLY A 147 -28.99 9.30 -17.56
N VAL A 148 -27.84 9.75 -18.08
CA VAL A 148 -27.64 10.35 -19.42
C VAL A 148 -26.82 9.45 -20.33
#